data_AF-A0A9W8WPQ2-F1
#
_entry.id   AF-A0A9W8WPQ2-F1
#
_cell.length_a   1.000
_cell.length_b   1.000
_cell.length_c   1.000
_cell.angle_alpha   90.00
_cell.angle_beta   90.00
_cell.angle_gamma   90.00
#
_symmetry.space_group_name_H-M   'P 1'
#
loop_
_entity.id
_entity.type
_entity.pdbx_description
1 polymer ?
#
loop_
_entity_poly.entity_id
_entity_poly.type
_entity_poly.pdbx_seq_one_letter_code
_entity_poly.pdbx_strand_id
1 'polypeptide(L)'
;MHPHLHTEEVQKSCAEVVAALEECHARGFLWKVTGNCTDAKYRVNMCLRGLRLERTRQNREQALEKRQHIKKVWAELDADKYTEAERAERFASSQEKGERL
;
A
#
# COMPACT_ATOMS: atom_id res chain seq x y z
N MET A 1 -17.04 -13.93 -19.14
CA MET A 1 -15.78 -13.16 -19.04
C MET A 1 -15.77 -12.50 -17.68
N HIS A 2 -14.67 -12.59 -16.93
CA HIS A 2 -14.54 -11.96 -15.60
C HIS A 2 -13.69 -10.70 -15.78
N PRO A 3 -14.28 -9.49 -15.82
CA PRO A 3 -13.55 -8.26 -16.09
C PRO A 3 -12.35 -8.05 -15.15
N HIS A 4 -12.47 -8.50 -13.91
CA HIS A 4 -11.42 -8.42 -12.88
C HIS A 4 -10.17 -9.26 -13.17
N LEU A 5 -10.23 -10.22 -14.11
CA LEU A 5 -9.08 -11.04 -14.47
C LEU A 5 -8.19 -10.38 -15.54
N HIS A 6 -8.71 -9.40 -16.30
CA HIS A 6 -7.97 -8.76 -17.39
C HIS A 6 -7.14 -7.54 -16.96
N THR A 7 -6.75 -7.48 -15.68
CA THR A 7 -5.81 -6.46 -15.21
C THR A 7 -4.39 -6.86 -15.59
N GLU A 8 -3.53 -5.87 -15.87
CA GLU A 8 -2.15 -6.12 -16.30
C GLU A 8 -1.38 -7.01 -15.31
N GLU A 9 -1.57 -6.79 -14.01
CA GLU A 9 -0.93 -7.58 -12.95
C GLU A 9 -1.35 -9.06 -13.00
N VAL A 10 -2.64 -9.33 -13.17
CA VAL A 10 -3.17 -10.70 -13.26
C VAL A 10 -2.73 -11.37 -14.56
N GLN A 11 -2.70 -10.64 -15.68
CA GLN A 11 -2.22 -11.17 -16.95
C GLN A 11 -0.72 -11.52 -16.91
N LYS A 12 0.10 -10.77 -16.16
CA LYS A 12 1.53 -11.08 -16.02
C LYS A 12 1.82 -12.27 -15.13
N SER A 13 1.01 -12.50 -14.10
CA SER A 13 1.33 -13.43 -13.00
C SER A 13 0.43 -14.65 -12.92
N CYS A 14 -0.79 -14.58 -13.45
CA CYS A 14 -1.80 -15.63 -13.36
C CYS A 14 -2.35 -16.04 -14.73
N ALA A 15 -1.74 -15.63 -15.86
CA ALA A 15 -2.24 -15.94 -17.20
C ALA A 15 -2.50 -17.43 -17.43
N GLU A 16 -1.58 -18.31 -16.98
CA GLU A 16 -1.70 -19.75 -17.19
C GLU A 16 -2.93 -20.35 -16.51
N VAL A 17 -3.17 -19.99 -15.25
CA VAL A 17 -4.33 -20.49 -14.50
C VAL A 17 -5.64 -19.89 -15.00
N VAL A 18 -5.61 -18.64 -15.50
CA VAL A 18 -6.77 -18.00 -16.13
C VAL A 18 -7.09 -18.68 -17.46
N ALA A 19 -6.08 -18.97 -18.29
CA ALA A 19 -6.25 -19.69 -19.55
C ALA A 19 -6.85 -21.10 -19.33
N ALA A 20 -6.39 -21.83 -18.31
CA ALA A 20 -6.97 -23.14 -17.96
C ALA A 20 -8.46 -23.05 -17.56
N LEU A 21 -8.85 -21.97 -16.86
CA LEU A 21 -10.24 -21.72 -16.51
C LEU A 21 -11.07 -21.36 -17.76
N GLU A 22 -10.52 -20.55 -18.65
CA GLU A 22 -11.17 -20.18 -19.92
C GLU A 22 -11.37 -21.39 -20.83
N GLU A 23 -10.39 -22.27 -20.93
CA GLU A 23 -10.51 -23.54 -21.66
C GLU A 23 -11.63 -24.41 -21.09
N CYS A 24 -11.72 -24.54 -19.77
CA CYS A 24 -12.81 -25.27 -19.14
C CYS A 24 -14.18 -24.63 -19.43
N HIS A 25 -14.23 -23.30 -19.44
CA HIS A 25 -15.43 -22.57 -19.80
C HIS A 25 -15.79 -22.65 -21.29
N ALA A 26 -14.83 -22.88 -22.19
CA ALA A 26 -15.07 -23.07 -23.61
C ALA A 26 -15.82 -24.39 -23.91
N ARG A 27 -15.78 -25.37 -22.99
CA ARG A 27 -16.48 -26.66 -23.11
C ARG A 27 -18.01 -26.55 -23.05
N GLY A 28 -18.53 -25.40 -22.65
CA GLY A 28 -19.96 -25.10 -22.69
C GLY A 28 -20.56 -24.77 -21.32
N PHE A 29 -21.78 -24.25 -21.33
CA PHE A 29 -22.46 -23.75 -20.13
C PHE A 29 -22.72 -24.84 -19.08
N LEU A 30 -23.13 -26.04 -19.50
CA LEU A 30 -23.41 -27.16 -18.59
C LEU A 30 -22.17 -27.56 -17.78
N TRP A 31 -20.98 -27.52 -18.38
CA TRP A 31 -19.72 -27.82 -17.70
C TRP A 31 -19.40 -26.83 -16.58
N LYS A 32 -19.78 -25.56 -16.76
CA LYS A 32 -19.59 -24.49 -15.78
C LYS A 32 -20.47 -24.70 -14.55
N VAL A 33 -21.76 -24.96 -14.79
CA VAL A 33 -22.78 -25.00 -13.71
C VAL A 33 -22.76 -26.32 -12.93
N THR A 34 -22.30 -27.41 -13.55
CA THR A 34 -22.17 -28.72 -12.90
C THR A 34 -20.94 -28.85 -12.00
N GLY A 35 -20.09 -27.82 -11.94
CA GLY A 35 -18.90 -27.81 -11.08
C GLY A 35 -17.68 -28.50 -11.69
N ASN A 36 -17.72 -28.91 -12.96
CA ASN A 36 -16.60 -29.57 -13.63
C ASN A 36 -15.36 -28.67 -13.82
N CYS A 37 -15.49 -27.35 -13.61
CA CYS A 37 -14.38 -26.39 -13.65
C CYS A 37 -13.83 -26.00 -12.27
N THR A 38 -14.20 -26.71 -11.20
CA THR A 38 -13.85 -26.33 -9.81
C THR A 38 -12.35 -26.32 -9.55
N ASP A 39 -11.60 -27.29 -10.08
CA ASP A 39 -10.14 -27.34 -9.91
C ASP A 39 -9.43 -26.15 -10.58
N ALA A 40 -9.78 -25.85 -11.84
CA ALA A 40 -9.25 -24.70 -12.55
C ALA A 40 -9.59 -23.39 -11.83
N LYS A 41 -10.83 -23.26 -11.32
CA LYS A 41 -11.25 -22.12 -10.51
C LYS A 41 -10.44 -22.01 -9.21
N TYR A 42 -10.16 -23.12 -8.54
CA TYR A 42 -9.36 -23.14 -7.33
C TYR A 42 -7.93 -22.64 -7.58
N ARG A 43 -7.30 -23.07 -8.68
CA ARG A 43 -5.97 -22.58 -9.09
C ARG A 43 -5.94 -21.07 -9.31
N VAL A 44 -6.95 -20.52 -9.99
CA VAL A 44 -7.09 -19.06 -10.14
C VAL A 44 -7.22 -18.37 -8.78
N ASN A 45 -8.06 -18.90 -7.88
CA ASN A 45 -8.24 -18.33 -6.54
C ASN A 45 -6.93 -18.30 -5.73
N MET A 46 -6.12 -19.36 -5.82
CA MET A 46 -4.83 -19.44 -5.13
C MET A 46 -3.83 -18.43 -5.69
N CYS A 47 -3.78 -18.24 -7.01
CA CYS A 47 -2.93 -17.23 -7.64
C CYS A 47 -3.33 -15.81 -7.20
N LEU A 48 -4.62 -15.47 -7.29
CA LEU A 48 -5.14 -14.17 -6.88
C LEU A 48 -4.95 -13.90 -5.37
N ARG A 49 -4.99 -14.94 -4.54
CA ARG A 49 -4.66 -14.83 -3.12
C ARG A 49 -3.21 -14.45 -2.91
N GLY A 50 -2.28 -15.07 -3.66
CA GLY A 50 -0.86 -14.72 -3.66
C GLY A 50 -0.62 -13.25 -3.97
N LEU A 51 -1.21 -12.74 -5.06
CA LEU A 51 -1.11 -11.32 -5.44
C LEU A 51 -1.63 -10.38 -4.35
N ARG A 52 -2.76 -10.74 -3.73
CA ARG A 52 -3.37 -9.93 -2.67
C ARG A 52 -2.46 -9.82 -1.44
N LEU A 53 -1.78 -10.92 -1.10
CA LEU A 53 -0.80 -10.94 -0.01
C LEU A 53 0.43 -10.10 -0.34
N GLU A 54 0.94 -10.21 -1.56
CA GLU A 54 2.09 -9.43 -2.01
C GLU A 54 1.80 -7.93 -2.01
N ARG A 55 0.65 -7.51 -2.53
CA ARG A 55 0.22 -6.11 -2.46
C ARG A 55 0.08 -5.62 -1.02
N THR A 56 -0.45 -6.48 -0.15
CA THR A 56 -0.59 -6.15 1.28
C THR A 56 0.77 -5.98 1.95
N ARG A 57 1.75 -6.82 1.61
CA ARG A 57 3.14 -6.70 2.06
C ARG A 57 3.77 -5.38 1.62
N GLN A 58 3.69 -5.06 0.32
CA GLN A 58 4.23 -3.82 -0.25
C GLN A 58 3.58 -2.58 0.37
N ASN A 59 2.25 -2.57 0.50
CA ASN A 59 1.54 -1.46 1.12
C ASN A 59 1.95 -1.27 2.58
N ARG A 60 2.19 -2.36 3.32
CA ARG A 60 2.68 -2.31 4.70
C ARG A 60 4.08 -1.70 4.76
N GLU A 61 4.99 -2.12 3.90
CA GLU A 61 6.36 -1.59 3.82
C GLU A 61 6.35 -0.09 3.50
N GLN A 62 5.63 0.31 2.46
CA GLN A 62 5.48 1.73 2.10
C GLN A 62 4.82 2.56 3.21
N ALA A 63 3.84 1.99 3.93
CA ALA A 63 3.22 2.68 5.05
C ALA A 63 4.20 2.89 6.21
N LEU A 64 5.09 1.92 6.48
CA LEU A 64 6.13 2.05 7.49
C LEU A 64 7.14 3.13 7.11
N GLU A 65 7.61 3.14 5.86
CA GLU A 65 8.52 4.17 5.34
C GLU A 65 7.91 5.57 5.44
N LYS A 66 6.67 5.74 4.97
CA LYS A 66 5.93 7.01 5.07
C LYS A 66 5.77 7.44 6.53
N ARG A 67 5.46 6.51 7.43
CA ARG A 67 5.33 6.81 8.86
C ARG A 67 6.66 7.23 9.47
N GLN A 68 7.77 6.60 9.11
CA GLN A 68 9.10 6.99 9.57
C GLN A 68 9.49 8.38 9.06
N HIS A 69 9.24 8.66 7.78
CA HIS A 69 9.48 9.98 7.20
C HIS A 69 8.68 11.07 7.91
N ILE A 70 7.37 10.87 8.06
CA ILE A 70 6.48 11.81 8.75
C ILE A 70 6.96 12.05 10.18
N LYS A 71 7.36 11.00 10.93
CA LYS A 71 7.90 11.15 12.28
C LYS A 71 9.17 11.99 12.33
N LYS A 72 10.09 11.82 11.37
CA LYS A 72 11.32 12.62 11.29
C LYS A 72 10.99 14.10 11.04
N VAL A 73 10.14 14.37 10.06
CA VAL A 73 9.70 15.73 9.74
C VAL A 73 9.03 16.41 10.94
N TRP A 74 8.13 15.71 11.65
CA TRP A 74 7.51 16.28 12.86
C TRP A 74 8.53 16.53 13.97
N ALA A 75 9.50 15.63 14.17
CA ALA A 75 10.53 15.82 15.18
C ALA A 75 11.45 17.01 14.86
N GLU A 76 11.80 17.22 13.59
CA GLU A 76 12.57 18.38 13.12
C GLU A 76 11.79 19.68 13.37
N LEU A 77 10.51 19.73 12.97
CA LEU A 77 9.66 20.90 13.20
C LEU A 77 9.47 21.21 14.68
N ASP A 78 9.33 20.20 15.55
CA ASP A 78 9.19 20.42 16.98
C ASP A 78 10.52 20.89 17.61
N ALA A 79 11.68 20.36 17.16
CA ALA A 79 12.98 20.84 17.60
C ALA A 79 13.22 22.31 17.22
N ASP A 80 12.90 22.70 15.98
CA ASP A 80 13.05 24.08 15.51
C ASP A 80 12.18 25.06 16.31
N LYS A 81 10.95 24.66 16.69
CA LYS A 81 10.06 25.48 17.53
C LYS A 81 10.67 25.83 18.88
N TYR A 82 11.35 24.89 19.54
CA TYR A 82 12.04 25.20 20.80
C TYR A 82 13.19 26.18 20.58
N THR A 83 13.96 26.04 19.50
CA THR A 83 15.05 26.98 19.21
C THR A 83 14.57 28.40 18.91
N GLU A 84 13.42 28.56 18.23
CA GLU A 84 12.80 29.88 18.01
C GLU A 84 12.26 30.47 19.32
N ALA A 85 11.62 29.66 20.17
CA ALA A 85 11.15 30.10 21.49
C ALA A 85 12.32 30.52 22.40
N GLU A 86 13.38 29.72 22.48
CA GLU A 86 14.61 30.04 23.22
C GLU A 86 15.31 31.28 22.66
N ARG A 87 15.32 31.47 21.34
CA ARG A 87 15.85 32.68 20.69
C ARG A 87 15.01 33.92 21.04
N ALA A 88 13.68 33.78 21.06
CA ALA A 88 12.75 34.83 21.46
C ALA A 88 12.93 35.21 22.94
N GLU A 89 13.05 34.23 23.84
CA GLU A 89 13.32 34.46 25.27
C GLU A 89 14.68 35.16 25.49
N ARG A 90 15.74 34.72 24.80
CA ARG A 90 17.05 35.34 24.89
C ARG A 90 17.04 36.79 24.39
N PHE A 91 16.29 37.07 23.33
CA PHE A 91 16.08 38.42 22.80
C PHE A 91 15.30 39.29 23.79
N ALA A 92 14.20 38.77 24.37
CA ALA A 92 13.40 39.46 25.38
C ALA A 92 14.24 39.82 26.63
N SER A 93 15.04 38.88 27.15
CA SER A 93 15.92 39.14 28.31
C SER A 93 17.03 40.17 28.03
N SER A 94 17.42 40.34 26.77
CA SER A 94 18.44 41.32 26.38
C SER A 94 17.85 42.73 26.26
N GLN A 95 16.59 42.86 25.82
CA GLN A 95 15.90 44.16 25.82
C GLN A 95 15.62 44.66 27.23
N GLU A 96 15.16 43.79 28.15
CA GLU A 96 14.88 44.15 29.55
C GLU A 96 16.12 44.60 30.36
N LYS A 97 17.32 44.22 29.91
CA LYS A 97 18.60 44.69 30.48
C LYS A 97 19.07 46.00 29.87
N GLY A 98 18.70 46.27 28.61
CA GLY A 98 18.99 47.52 27.92
C GLY A 98 18.11 48.69 28.39
N GLU A 99 16.86 48.43 28.75
CA GLU A 99 15.93 49.47 29.28
C GLU A 99 16.16 49.82 30.77
N ARG A 100 17.00 49.07 31.49
CA ARG A 100 17.27 49.26 32.93
C ARG A 100 18.58 50.02 33.22
N LEU A 101 19.28 50.47 32.19
CA LEU A 101 20.49 51.32 32.21
C LEU A 101 20.14 52.73 31.75
#